data_AF-A0A832IFY7-F1
#
_entry.id   AF-A0A832IFY7-F1
#
_cell.length_a   1.000
_cell.length_b   1.000
_cell.length_c   1.000
_cell.angle_alpha   90.00
_cell.angle_beta   90.00
_cell.angle_gamma   90.00
#
_symmetry.space_group_name_H-M   'P 1'
#
loop_
_entity.id
_entity.type
_entity.pdbx_description
1 polymer ?
#
loop_
_entity_poly.entity_id
_entity_poly.type
_entity_poly.pdbx_seq_one_letter_code
_entity_poly.pdbx_strand_id
1 'polypeptide(L)'
;MKTIKVLVCAVLLGIITVNAQENQPDNIEFGVKGGVHLSKFKSGSNKNKTGLMAGFFLQKEWSEKFAFRAELLYAALGAKSKVNKNKVKLNYINVPLLLKFYPVDKLSIEGGGQLGYLLGGKGQGFQKSNYKKFDYGISAGIGYLISENLELGIRYYRGLANISKVNNASLKNTAFQLSLALTL
;
A
#
# COMPACT_ATOMS: atom_id res chain seq x y z
N MET A 1 -9.48 -15.61 11.65
CA MET A 1 -8.88 -14.51 12.46
C MET A 1 -7.55 -14.93 13.09
N LYS A 2 -7.45 -16.11 13.71
CA LYS A 2 -6.21 -16.60 14.35
C LYS A 2 -5.02 -16.70 13.37
N THR A 3 -5.21 -17.31 12.21
CA THR A 3 -4.14 -17.48 11.19
C THR A 3 -3.63 -16.18 10.57
N ILE A 4 -4.46 -15.12 10.55
CA ILE A 4 -4.11 -13.82 9.96
C ILE A 4 -3.28 -12.98 10.93
N LYS A 5 -3.62 -13.02 12.23
CA LYS A 5 -2.73 -12.46 13.27
C LYS A 5 -1.36 -13.13 13.20
N VAL A 6 -1.33 -14.45 13.04
CA VAL A 6 -0.09 -15.21 12.91
C VAL A 6 0.72 -14.82 11.68
N LEU A 7 0.10 -14.60 10.51
CA LEU A 7 0.85 -14.21 9.30
C LEU A 7 1.40 -12.78 9.37
N VAL A 8 0.61 -11.82 9.84
CA VAL A 8 1.07 -10.42 10.03
C VAL A 8 2.15 -10.37 11.11
N CYS A 9 1.95 -11.09 12.22
CA CYS A 9 2.98 -11.25 13.23
C CYS A 9 4.20 -11.98 12.68
N ALA A 10 4.07 -12.99 11.82
CA ALA A 10 5.21 -13.74 11.27
C ALA A 10 6.03 -12.91 10.28
N VAL A 11 5.40 -12.05 9.48
CA VAL A 11 6.12 -11.10 8.62
C VAL A 11 6.83 -10.05 9.47
N LEU A 12 6.17 -9.53 10.51
CA LEU A 12 6.78 -8.60 11.45
C LEU A 12 7.93 -9.27 12.22
N LEU A 13 7.74 -10.51 12.71
CA LEU A 13 8.70 -11.34 13.45
C LEU A 13 9.90 -11.74 12.57
N GLY A 14 9.66 -12.06 11.29
CA GLY A 14 10.72 -12.40 10.34
C GLY A 14 11.69 -11.25 10.09
N ILE A 15 11.22 -10.01 10.13
CA ILE A 15 12.07 -8.81 10.03
C ILE A 15 12.96 -8.67 11.28
N ILE A 16 12.47 -9.09 12.45
CA ILE A 16 13.21 -9.01 13.73
C ILE A 16 14.20 -10.18 13.87
N THR A 17 13.89 -11.38 13.37
CA THR A 17 14.73 -12.57 13.56
C THR A 17 15.92 -12.68 12.60
N VAL A 18 15.98 -11.89 11.52
CA VAL A 18 17.13 -11.89 10.60
C VAL A 18 18.37 -11.21 11.21
N ASN A 19 18.27 -10.59 12.39
CA ASN A 19 19.37 -9.84 13.02
C ASN A 19 19.81 -10.38 14.38
N ALA A 20 19.69 -11.69 14.65
CA ALA A 20 20.17 -12.27 15.92
C ALA A 20 21.72 -12.29 16.06
N GLN A 21 22.46 -11.79 15.07
CA GLN A 21 23.91 -11.67 15.07
C GLN A 21 24.29 -10.39 14.31
N GLU A 22 24.52 -9.27 15.02
CA GLU A 22 25.58 -8.27 14.76
C GLU A 22 25.32 -6.97 15.55
N ASN A 23 26.33 -6.54 16.33
CA ASN A 23 26.33 -5.31 17.13
C ASN A 23 26.58 -4.08 16.24
N GLN A 24 25.60 -3.68 15.44
CA GLN A 24 25.55 -2.35 14.79
C GLN A 24 24.25 -1.67 15.21
N PRO A 25 24.19 -0.34 15.35
CA PRO A 25 22.94 0.35 15.60
C PRO A 25 22.02 0.07 14.41
N ASP A 26 21.06 -0.83 14.61
CA ASP A 26 19.96 -1.06 13.68
C ASP A 26 19.21 0.27 13.57
N ASN A 27 19.55 1.10 12.57
CA ASN A 27 18.79 2.30 12.21
C ASN A 27 17.47 1.85 11.56
N ILE A 28 16.64 1.18 12.36
CA ILE A 28 15.25 0.89 12.06
C ILE A 28 14.47 2.13 12.48
N GLU A 29 14.06 2.90 11.48
CA GLU A 29 13.20 4.04 11.63
C GLU A 29 11.74 3.59 11.64
N PHE A 30 10.96 4.16 12.55
CA PHE A 30 9.52 4.00 12.58
C PHE A 30 8.86 5.31 12.15
N GLY A 31 7.72 5.24 11.48
CA GLY A 31 7.01 6.44 11.11
C GLY A 31 5.55 6.22 10.76
N VAL A 32 4.87 7.34 10.56
CA VAL A 32 3.45 7.40 10.18
C VAL A 32 3.32 7.93 8.76
N LYS A 33 2.33 7.43 8.03
CA LYS A 33 2.09 7.83 6.64
C LYS A 33 0.62 8.12 6.42
N GLY A 34 0.32 9.25 5.80
CA GLY A 34 -1.04 9.68 5.46
C GLY A 34 -1.10 10.20 4.03
N GLY A 35 -2.23 9.99 3.36
CA GLY A 35 -2.35 10.43 1.97
C GLY A 35 -3.66 10.12 1.29
N VAL A 36 -3.66 10.23 -0.03
CA VAL A 36 -4.80 9.96 -0.90
C VAL A 36 -4.45 8.95 -1.99
N HIS A 37 -5.38 8.04 -2.28
CA HIS A 37 -5.32 7.11 -3.40
C HIS A 37 -6.30 7.53 -4.49
N LEU A 38 -5.82 7.69 -5.71
CA LEU A 38 -6.61 7.85 -6.91
C LEU A 38 -6.63 6.51 -7.66
N SER A 39 -7.71 5.74 -7.51
CA SER A 39 -7.86 4.46 -8.20
C SER A 39 -8.61 4.60 -9.53
N LYS A 40 -8.13 3.86 -10.54
CA LYS A 40 -8.76 3.66 -11.84
C LYS A 40 -9.03 2.18 -12.04
N PHE A 41 -10.28 1.83 -12.31
CA PHE A 41 -10.66 0.49 -12.78
C PHE A 41 -10.71 0.52 -14.31
N LYS A 42 -9.86 -0.24 -15.00
CA LYS A 42 -9.92 -0.40 -16.47
C LYS A 42 -11.13 -1.27 -16.84
N SER A 43 -12.31 -0.66 -16.89
CA SER A 43 -13.48 -1.14 -17.63
C SER A 43 -14.29 0.07 -18.06
N GLY A 44 -14.64 0.13 -19.35
CA GLY A 44 -15.04 1.34 -20.09
C GLY A 44 -15.87 2.36 -19.31
N SER A 45 -15.43 3.63 -19.36
CA SER A 45 -16.19 4.84 -19.00
C SER A 45 -16.34 5.26 -17.53
N ASN A 46 -15.39 4.97 -16.61
CA ASN A 46 -15.54 5.39 -15.20
C ASN A 46 -14.48 6.37 -14.64
N LYS A 47 -15.01 7.45 -14.06
CA LYS A 47 -14.35 8.61 -13.46
C LYS A 47 -13.35 8.20 -12.35
N ASN A 48 -12.18 8.84 -12.32
CA ASN A 48 -11.17 8.73 -11.25
C ASN A 48 -11.83 8.87 -9.87
N LYS A 49 -11.42 8.07 -8.89
CA LYS A 49 -11.96 8.18 -7.52
C LYS A 49 -10.85 8.32 -6.51
N THR A 50 -11.02 9.30 -5.64
CA THR A 50 -10.11 9.61 -4.54
C THR A 50 -10.57 8.89 -3.28
N GLY A 51 -9.67 8.16 -2.66
CA GLY A 51 -9.78 7.52 -1.35
C GLY A 51 -8.73 8.08 -0.40
N LEU A 52 -8.96 7.97 0.91
CA LEU A 52 -7.97 8.34 1.91
C LEU A 52 -7.15 7.12 2.31
N MET A 53 -5.88 7.32 2.67
CA MET A 53 -5.04 6.30 3.27
C MET A 53 -4.29 6.84 4.48
N ALA A 54 -4.09 5.99 5.48
CA ALA A 54 -3.26 6.29 6.64
C ALA A 54 -2.68 5.00 7.22
N GLY A 55 -1.53 5.06 7.87
CA GLY A 55 -0.90 3.90 8.49
C GLY A 55 0.49 4.17 9.01
N PHE A 56 1.25 3.09 9.17
CA PHE A 56 2.59 3.08 9.75
C PHE A 56 3.60 2.49 8.78
N PHE A 57 4.87 2.82 8.97
CA PHE A 57 5.96 2.17 8.26
C PHE A 57 7.14 1.92 9.18
N LEU A 58 7.92 0.92 8.79
CA LEU A 58 9.24 0.62 9.30
C LEU A 58 10.20 0.76 8.12
N GLN A 59 11.30 1.48 8.32
CA GLN A 59 12.37 1.64 7.34
C GLN A 59 13.67 1.17 7.97
N LYS A 60 14.36 0.23 7.33
CA LYS A 60 15.71 -0.18 7.70
C LYS A 60 16.65 0.29 6.61
N GLU A 61 17.59 1.15 6.95
CA GLU A 61 18.64 1.57 6.04
C GLU A 61 19.75 0.52 6.03
N TRP A 62 20.04 -0.05 4.86
CA TRP A 62 21.17 -0.98 4.72
C TRP A 62 22.43 -0.21 4.33
N SER A 63 22.29 0.90 3.62
CA SER A 63 23.39 1.82 3.29
C SER A 63 22.85 3.21 3.07
N GLU A 64 23.73 4.20 2.96
CA GLU A 64 23.38 5.59 2.62
C GLU A 64 22.53 5.71 1.34
N LYS A 65 22.62 4.74 0.44
CA LYS A 65 21.88 4.73 -0.84
C LYS A 65 20.69 3.78 -0.86
N PHE A 66 20.59 2.82 0.06
CA PHE A 66 19.58 1.78 0.00
C PHE A 66 18.89 1.58 1.34
N ALA A 67 17.56 1.58 1.30
CA ALA A 67 16.74 1.23 2.45
C ALA A 67 15.64 0.24 2.07
N PHE A 68 15.22 -0.56 3.03
CA PHE A 68 14.06 -1.42 2.93
C PHE A 68 12.92 -0.82 3.76
N ARG A 69 11.75 -0.64 3.15
CA ARG A 69 10.57 -0.07 3.81
C ARG A 69 9.42 -1.06 3.78
N ALA A 70 8.94 -1.44 4.96
CA ALA A 70 7.72 -2.20 5.17
C ALA A 70 6.63 -1.27 5.69
N GLU A 71 5.46 -1.26 5.04
CA GLU A 71 4.37 -0.37 5.41
C GLU A 71 3.12 -1.17 5.77
N LEU A 72 2.30 -0.63 6.67
CA LEU A 72 0.97 -1.12 7.01
C LEU A 72 -0.01 0.03 6.86
N LEU A 73 -0.73 0.06 5.73
CA LEU A 73 -1.60 1.15 5.34
C LEU A 73 -3.06 0.72 5.33
N TYR A 74 -3.91 1.43 6.04
CA TYR A 74 -5.35 1.40 5.83
C TYR A 74 -5.71 2.30 4.64
N ALA A 75 -6.43 1.78 3.65
CA ALA A 75 -6.87 2.54 2.49
C ALA A 75 -8.39 2.39 2.29
N ALA A 76 -9.10 3.52 2.31
CA ALA A 76 -10.52 3.59 2.03
C ALA A 76 -10.74 3.91 0.54
N LEU A 77 -10.96 2.87 -0.27
CA LEU A 77 -11.23 2.98 -1.70
C LEU A 77 -12.73 3.16 -1.96
N GLY A 78 -13.14 4.33 -2.44
CA GLY A 78 -14.55 4.59 -2.79
C GLY A 78 -14.88 4.17 -4.22
N ALA A 79 -16.05 3.53 -4.43
CA ALA A 79 -16.72 3.32 -5.70
C ALA A 79 -18.08 4.09 -5.71
N LYS A 80 -18.39 4.80 -6.80
CA LYS A 80 -19.73 5.34 -7.09
C LYS A 80 -20.19 4.66 -8.37
N SER A 81 -21.31 3.96 -8.34
CA SER A 81 -21.93 3.44 -9.56
C SER A 81 -22.81 4.52 -10.19
N LYS A 82 -22.65 4.76 -11.50
CA LYS A 82 -23.46 5.74 -12.25
C LYS A 82 -24.94 5.35 -12.32
N VAL A 83 -25.24 4.05 -12.18
CA VAL A 83 -26.60 3.50 -12.35
C VAL A 83 -27.52 3.84 -11.17
N ASN A 84 -26.99 4.09 -9.96
CA ASN A 84 -27.85 4.21 -8.77
C ASN A 84 -27.44 5.27 -7.72
N LYS A 85 -26.56 6.24 -8.03
CA LYS A 85 -26.01 7.25 -7.08
C LYS A 85 -25.42 6.69 -5.77
N ASN A 86 -25.41 5.38 -5.56
CA ASN A 86 -24.94 4.73 -4.35
C ASN A 86 -23.41 4.74 -4.27
N LYS A 87 -22.89 5.25 -3.15
CA LYS A 87 -21.48 5.25 -2.77
C LYS A 87 -21.17 3.92 -2.08
N VAL A 88 -20.47 3.02 -2.75
CA VAL A 88 -19.89 1.82 -2.13
C VAL A 88 -18.49 2.19 -1.65
N LYS A 89 -18.20 2.08 -0.36
CA LYS A 89 -16.84 2.28 0.17
C LYS A 89 -16.23 0.92 0.46
N LEU A 90 -15.05 0.64 -0.07
CA LEU A 90 -14.26 -0.56 0.20
C LEU A 90 -13.08 -0.18 1.08
N ASN A 91 -12.82 -0.95 2.12
CA ASN A 91 -11.72 -0.73 3.04
C ASN A 91 -10.69 -1.85 2.85
N TYR A 92 -9.46 -1.46 2.59
CA TYR A 92 -8.33 -2.36 2.41
C TYR A 92 -7.27 -2.11 3.49
N ILE A 93 -6.61 -3.18 3.90
CA ILE A 93 -5.29 -3.09 4.53
C ILE A 93 -4.28 -3.46 3.46
N ASN A 94 -3.37 -2.55 3.17
CA ASN A 94 -2.25 -2.77 2.27
C ASN A 94 -0.97 -2.96 3.09
N VAL A 95 -0.19 -3.94 2.70
CA VAL A 95 1.16 -4.21 3.19
C VAL A 95 2.15 -4.11 2.01
N PRO A 96 2.61 -2.90 1.67
CA PRO A 96 3.75 -2.68 0.79
C PRO A 96 5.07 -3.13 1.42
N LEU A 97 5.89 -3.83 0.65
CA LEU A 97 7.29 -4.15 0.94
C LEU A 97 8.12 -3.56 -0.19
N LEU A 98 8.91 -2.53 0.12
CA LEU A 98 9.55 -1.66 -0.86
C LEU A 98 11.06 -1.61 -0.63
N LEU A 99 11.82 -1.63 -1.71
CA LEU A 99 13.20 -1.22 -1.74
C LEU A 99 13.24 0.25 -2.15
N LYS A 100 13.98 1.06 -1.40
CA LYS A 100 14.23 2.47 -1.67
C LYS A 100 15.69 2.65 -2.08
N PHE A 101 15.90 3.45 -3.12
CA PHE A 101 17.21 3.90 -3.58
C PHE A 101 17.27 5.43 -3.50
N TYR A 102 18.31 5.97 -2.87
CA TYR A 102 18.54 7.41 -2.72
C TYR A 102 19.62 7.87 -3.71
N PRO A 103 19.27 8.32 -4.93
CA PRO A 103 20.23 8.91 -5.85
C PRO A 103 20.87 10.19 -5.31
N VAL A 104 20.13 10.95 -4.50
CA VAL A 104 20.58 12.12 -3.74
C VAL A 104 19.86 12.11 -2.40
N ASP A 105 20.45 12.67 -1.34
CA ASP A 105 19.95 12.53 0.04
C ASP A 105 18.47 12.89 0.21
N LYS A 106 17.99 13.89 -0.55
CA LYS A 106 16.59 14.35 -0.49
C LYS A 106 15.63 13.61 -1.42
N LEU A 107 16.10 12.82 -2.37
CA LEU A 107 15.26 12.14 -3.35
C LEU A 107 15.40 10.63 -3.20
N SER A 108 14.27 9.94 -3.14
CA SER A 108 14.23 8.48 -3.17
C SER A 108 13.41 7.99 -4.34
N ILE A 109 13.83 6.86 -4.89
CA ILE A 109 13.08 6.05 -5.83
C ILE A 109 12.74 4.76 -5.12
N GLU A 110 11.47 4.37 -5.12
CA GLU A 110 11.00 3.19 -4.39
C GLU A 110 10.32 2.20 -5.33
N GLY A 111 10.50 0.91 -5.07
CA GLY A 111 9.92 -0.16 -5.87
C GLY A 111 9.78 -1.45 -5.08
N GLY A 112 8.68 -2.17 -5.26
CA GLY A 112 8.49 -3.45 -4.60
C GLY A 112 7.10 -4.04 -4.70
N GLY A 113 6.86 -5.08 -3.91
CA GLY A 113 5.58 -5.78 -3.86
C GLY A 113 4.59 -5.07 -2.95
N GLN A 114 3.31 -5.16 -3.28
CA GLN A 114 2.24 -4.72 -2.39
C GLN A 114 1.16 -5.79 -2.32
N LEU A 115 0.85 -6.19 -1.10
CA LEU A 115 -0.26 -7.08 -0.76
C LEU A 115 -1.41 -6.25 -0.20
N GLY A 116 -2.62 -6.46 -0.70
CA GLY A 116 -3.84 -5.79 -0.24
C GLY A 116 -4.85 -6.81 0.23
N TYR A 117 -5.43 -6.59 1.41
CA TYR A 117 -6.52 -7.41 1.95
C TYR A 117 -7.79 -6.59 2.09
N LEU A 118 -8.88 -7.04 1.45
CA LEU A 118 -10.20 -6.43 1.57
C LEU A 118 -10.81 -6.78 2.93
N LEU A 119 -10.85 -5.80 3.84
CA LEU A 119 -11.53 -5.94 5.13
C LEU A 119 -13.04 -6.09 4.95
N GLY A 120 -13.60 -5.28 4.07
CA GLY A 120 -15.02 -5.24 3.77
C GLY A 120 -15.41 -3.96 3.07
N GLY A 121 -16.70 -3.80 2.84
CA GLY A 121 -17.26 -2.61 2.24
C GLY A 121 -18.60 -2.26 2.85
N LYS A 122 -18.97 -0.99 2.74
CA LYS A 122 -20.30 -0.48 3.13
C LYS A 122 -21.01 0.07 1.88
N GLY A 123 -22.22 -0.42 1.61
CA GLY A 123 -23.12 0.01 0.54
C GLY A 123 -24.30 -0.95 0.36
N GLN A 124 -25.49 -0.45 -0.02
CA GLN A 124 -26.63 -1.32 -0.39
C GLN A 124 -26.21 -2.24 -1.54
N GLY A 125 -26.38 -3.57 -1.35
CA GLY A 125 -25.97 -4.60 -2.32
C GLY A 125 -24.53 -5.11 -2.19
N PHE A 126 -23.77 -4.69 -1.17
CA PHE A 126 -22.43 -5.22 -0.93
C PHE A 126 -22.49 -6.67 -0.40
N GLN A 127 -22.22 -7.64 -1.28
CA GLN A 127 -21.93 -9.01 -0.88
C GLN A 127 -20.42 -9.27 -0.92
N LYS A 128 -19.84 -9.59 0.24
CA LYS A 128 -18.41 -9.92 0.41
C LYS A 128 -17.97 -11.16 -0.41
N SER A 129 -18.92 -11.96 -0.90
CA SER A 129 -18.72 -13.16 -1.73
C SER A 129 -18.26 -12.87 -3.16
N ASN A 130 -18.53 -11.67 -3.70
CA ASN A 130 -18.28 -11.34 -5.11
C ASN A 130 -16.90 -10.73 -5.38
N TYR A 131 -16.10 -10.48 -4.34
CA TYR A 131 -14.77 -9.89 -4.46
C TYR A 131 -13.70 -10.84 -3.90
N LYS A 132 -12.57 -10.97 -4.60
CA LYS A 132 -11.40 -11.64 -4.03
C LYS A 132 -10.89 -10.84 -2.84
N LYS A 133 -10.66 -11.54 -1.73
CA LYS A 133 -10.22 -10.94 -0.47
C LYS A 133 -8.77 -10.43 -0.52
N PHE A 134 -7.99 -10.95 -1.47
CA PHE A 134 -6.59 -10.59 -1.67
C PHE A 134 -6.41 -9.91 -3.03
N ASP A 135 -5.77 -8.75 -3.00
CA ASP A 135 -5.18 -8.04 -4.15
C ASP A 135 -3.67 -8.09 -3.98
N TYR A 136 -2.92 -8.27 -5.06
CA TYR A 136 -1.47 -8.20 -5.00
C TYR A 136 -0.94 -7.61 -6.30
N GLY A 137 0.16 -6.89 -6.18
CA GLY A 137 0.75 -6.23 -7.32
C GLY A 137 2.11 -5.65 -6.99
N ILE A 138 2.56 -4.80 -7.88
CA ILE A 138 3.82 -4.08 -7.77
C ILE A 138 3.55 -2.60 -7.61
N SER A 139 4.38 -1.95 -6.81
CA SER A 139 4.38 -0.51 -6.59
C SER A 139 5.73 0.04 -7.01
N ALA A 140 5.70 1.21 -7.65
CA ALA A 140 6.88 2.00 -7.94
C ALA A 140 6.57 3.47 -7.64
N GLY A 141 7.51 4.22 -7.10
CA GLY A 141 7.27 5.58 -6.65
C GLY A 141 8.55 6.40 -6.52
N ILE A 142 8.36 7.66 -6.20
CA ILE A 142 9.41 8.60 -5.85
C ILE A 142 9.02 9.31 -4.55
N GLY A 143 9.99 9.61 -3.71
CA GLY A 143 9.82 10.36 -2.48
C GLY A 143 10.79 11.53 -2.42
N TYR A 144 10.35 12.67 -1.89
CA TYR A 144 11.17 13.85 -1.68
C TYR A 144 11.13 14.25 -0.20
N LEU A 145 12.29 14.30 0.46
CA LEU A 145 12.42 14.80 1.82
C LEU A 145 12.29 16.32 1.83
N ILE A 146 11.15 16.81 2.34
CA ILE A 146 10.88 18.23 2.57
C ILE A 146 11.69 18.69 3.79
N SER A 147 11.84 17.83 4.78
CA SER A 147 12.60 18.04 6.02
C SER A 147 13.23 16.73 6.45
N GLU A 148 14.10 16.74 7.45
CA GLU A 148 14.84 15.55 7.93
C GLU A 148 13.90 14.37 8.25
N ASN A 149 12.70 14.66 8.76
CA ASN A 149 11.72 13.63 9.14
C ASN A 149 10.49 13.60 8.21
N LEU A 150 10.34 14.50 7.25
CA LEU A 150 9.11 14.66 6.46
C LEU A 150 9.35 14.39 4.98
N GLU A 151 8.69 13.35 4.45
CA GLU A 151 8.77 12.91 3.06
C GLU A 151 7.44 13.12 2.32
N LEU A 152 7.50 13.76 1.15
CA LEU A 152 6.42 13.77 0.17
C LEU A 152 6.62 12.64 -0.83
N GLY A 153 5.70 11.68 -0.86
CA GLY A 153 5.74 10.51 -1.73
C GLY A 153 4.68 10.53 -2.82
N ILE A 154 5.08 10.20 -4.04
CA ILE A 154 4.19 9.87 -5.15
C ILE A 154 4.45 8.42 -5.54
N ARG A 155 3.42 7.58 -5.53
CA ARG A 155 3.56 6.15 -5.86
C ARG A 155 2.48 5.69 -6.83
N TYR A 156 2.89 4.86 -7.77
CA TYR A 156 2.01 4.16 -8.70
C TYR A 156 1.97 2.67 -8.35
N TYR A 157 0.76 2.17 -8.08
CA TYR A 157 0.48 0.76 -7.85
C TYR A 157 -0.19 0.15 -9.07
N ARG A 158 0.31 -1.01 -9.48
CA ARG A 158 -0.26 -1.86 -10.52
C ARG A 158 -0.57 -3.24 -9.96
N GLY A 159 -1.84 -3.52 -9.76
CA GLY A 159 -2.36 -4.83 -9.41
C GLY A 159 -2.06 -5.84 -10.52
N LEU A 160 -1.40 -6.94 -10.13
CA LEU A 160 -1.12 -8.09 -11.01
C LEU A 160 -2.21 -9.16 -10.85
N ALA A 161 -2.90 -9.18 -9.72
CA ALA A 161 -4.03 -10.06 -9.46
C ALA A 161 -5.23 -9.72 -10.35
N ASN A 162 -5.82 -10.73 -10.99
CA ASN A 162 -7.16 -10.63 -11.56
C ASN A 162 -8.19 -10.67 -10.42
N ILE A 163 -8.82 -9.53 -10.13
CA ILE A 163 -9.80 -9.39 -9.04
C ILE A 163 -11.20 -9.90 -9.47
N SER A 164 -11.43 -10.08 -10.79
CA SER A 164 -12.66 -10.65 -11.35
C SER A 164 -12.64 -12.18 -11.37
N LYS A 165 -13.78 -12.83 -11.07
CA LYS A 165 -14.03 -14.28 -11.23
C LYS A 165 -14.84 -14.63 -12.49
N VAL A 166 -15.15 -13.65 -13.35
CA VAL A 166 -15.90 -13.88 -14.60
C VAL A 166 -14.92 -14.11 -15.75
N ASN A 167 -15.08 -15.22 -16.47
CA ASN A 167 -14.30 -15.56 -17.67
C ASN A 167 -14.33 -14.38 -18.66
N ASN A 168 -13.16 -13.95 -19.14
CA ASN A 168 -12.90 -12.90 -20.15
C ASN A 168 -12.84 -11.41 -19.75
N ALA A 169 -12.76 -11.04 -18.47
CA ALA A 169 -12.45 -9.64 -18.08
C ALA A 169 -11.28 -9.53 -17.08
N SER A 170 -10.09 -9.18 -17.57
CA SER A 170 -8.93 -8.85 -16.71
C SER A 170 -9.11 -7.46 -16.09
N LEU A 171 -9.77 -7.41 -14.94
CA LEU A 171 -9.85 -6.20 -14.11
C LEU A 171 -8.61 -6.11 -13.23
N LYS A 172 -7.61 -5.37 -13.71
CA LYS A 172 -6.40 -5.00 -12.96
C LYS A 172 -6.64 -3.68 -12.25
N ASN A 173 -6.34 -3.64 -10.96
CA ASN A 173 -6.42 -2.41 -10.17
C ASN A 173 -5.19 -1.55 -10.48
N THR A 174 -5.40 -0.26 -10.73
CA THR A 174 -4.31 0.70 -10.87
C THR A 174 -4.62 1.89 -9.97
N ALA A 175 -3.66 2.27 -9.14
CA ALA A 175 -3.84 3.37 -8.19
C ALA A 175 -2.62 4.30 -8.23
N PHE A 176 -2.89 5.59 -8.30
CA PHE A 176 -1.92 6.63 -7.99
C PHE A 176 -2.06 7.04 -6.54
N GLN A 177 -0.96 7.28 -5.87
CA GLN A 177 -0.86 7.53 -4.45
C GLN A 177 -0.09 8.83 -4.27
N LEU A 178 -0.64 9.74 -3.48
CA LEU A 178 0.06 10.93 -3.00
C LEU A 178 0.03 10.88 -1.48
N SER A 179 1.18 11.00 -0.83
CA SER A 179 1.30 10.82 0.61
C SER A 179 2.35 11.72 1.23
N LEU A 180 2.14 12.03 2.51
CA LEU A 180 3.16 12.53 3.42
C LEU A 180 3.53 11.42 4.39
N ALA A 181 4.82 11.22 4.61
CA ALA A 181 5.35 10.29 5.60
C ALA A 181 6.21 11.07 6.60
N LEU A 182 5.96 10.85 7.88
CA LEU A 182 6.70 11.44 9.00
C LEU A 182 7.46 10.32 9.70
N THR A 183 8.78 10.37 9.66
CA THR A 183 9.67 9.53 10.47
C THR A 183 9.68 10.07 11.91
N LEU A 184 9.62 9.18 12.89
CA LEU A 184 9.55 9.49 14.33
C LEU A 184 10.87 9.22 15.04
#